data_AF-A0A4Q9I001-F1
#
_entry.id   AF-A0A4Q9I001-F1
#
_cell.length_a   1.000
_cell.length_b   1.000
_cell.length_c   1.000
_cell.angle_alpha   90.00
_cell.angle_beta   90.00
_cell.angle_gamma   90.00
#
_symmetry.space_group_name_H-M   'P 1'
#
loop_
_entity.id
_entity.type
_entity.pdbx_description
1 polymer ?
#
loop_
_entity_poly.entity_id
_entity_poly.type
_entity_poly.pdbx_seq_one_letter_code
_entity_poly.pdbx_strand_id
1 'polypeptide(L)'
;MDSTVIDAIVTKDEEGGAGLDPVPREPQHCLTFICEPFTELMVLNSIGMMPVPAVGEAIGLHGSEVVVTRVWTQYGRTHEGRPDIFTCVTVE
;
A
#
# COMPACT_ATOMS: atom_id res chain seq x y z
N MET A 1 -7.59 -29.96 -18.24
CA MET A 1 -7.62 -28.64 -18.91
C MET A 1 -9.03 -28.43 -19.37
N ASP A 2 -9.80 -27.59 -18.68
CA ASP A 2 -10.77 -26.74 -19.36
C ASP A 2 -11.14 -25.60 -18.42
N SER A 3 -11.01 -24.39 -18.94
CA SER A 3 -11.02 -23.13 -18.21
C SER A 3 -12.43 -22.56 -18.25
N THR A 4 -13.10 -22.48 -17.10
CA THR A 4 -14.39 -21.81 -16.99
C THR A 4 -14.17 -20.31 -17.04
N VAL A 5 -14.29 -19.74 -18.24
CA VAL A 5 -14.38 -18.29 -18.48
C VAL A 5 -15.77 -17.86 -18.01
N ILE A 6 -15.83 -17.04 -16.95
CA ILE A 6 -17.08 -16.40 -16.52
C ILE A 6 -17.25 -15.13 -17.35
N ASP A 7 -18.40 -15.05 -18.01
CA ASP A 7 -18.89 -13.97 -18.85
C ASP A 7 -18.63 -12.58 -18.23
N ALA A 8 -17.93 -11.74 -18.99
CA ALA A 8 -17.88 -10.31 -18.75
C ALA A 8 -19.26 -9.71 -19.08
N ILE A 9 -19.92 -9.13 -18.08
CA ILE A 9 -21.13 -8.34 -18.27
C ILE A 9 -20.75 -7.12 -19.12
N VAL A 10 -21.19 -7.13 -20.37
CA VAL A 10 -21.18 -5.99 -21.27
C VAL A 10 -22.36 -5.09 -20.91
N THR A 11 -22.08 -3.94 -20.30
CA THR A 11 -22.99 -2.78 -20.33
C THR A 11 -22.37 -1.73 -21.23
N LYS A 12 -23.03 -1.49 -22.36
CA LYS A 12 -22.73 -0.46 -23.35
C LYS A 12 -23.43 0.85 -23.02
N ASP A 13 -22.70 1.93 -23.30
CA ASP A 13 -23.10 3.27 -23.73
C ASP A 13 -24.02 4.12 -22.85
N GLU A 14 -23.41 5.13 -22.22
CA GLU A 14 -23.92 6.50 -22.34
C GLU A 14 -22.80 7.41 -22.88
N GLU A 15 -23.08 8.03 -24.02
CA GLU A 15 -22.32 9.14 -24.60
C GLU A 15 -22.30 10.33 -23.62
N GLY A 16 -21.11 10.83 -23.26
CA GLY A 16 -21.04 11.90 -22.28
C GLY A 16 -19.65 12.43 -21.98
N GLY A 17 -18.96 12.92 -23.00
CA GLY A 17 -17.76 13.74 -22.86
C GLY A 17 -16.47 12.94 -22.97
N ALA A 18 -15.51 13.51 -23.70
CA ALA A 18 -14.10 13.19 -23.50
C ALA A 18 -13.70 13.63 -22.08
N GLY A 19 -14.14 12.89 -21.07
CA GLY A 19 -13.73 13.04 -19.70
C GLY A 19 -12.29 12.57 -19.64
N LEU A 20 -11.37 13.53 -19.58
CA LEU A 20 -9.95 13.37 -19.34
C LEU A 20 -9.68 12.07 -18.59
N ASP A 21 -8.89 11.16 -19.17
CA ASP A 21 -8.37 10.01 -18.44
C ASP A 21 -7.95 10.50 -17.06
N PRO A 22 -8.38 9.86 -15.95
CA PRO A 22 -8.01 10.34 -14.63
C PRO A 22 -6.49 10.39 -14.58
N VAL A 23 -5.95 11.60 -14.47
CA VAL A 23 -4.50 11.83 -14.38
C VAL A 23 -3.98 10.84 -13.34
N PRO A 24 -3.01 9.98 -13.67
CA PRO A 24 -2.49 9.00 -12.73
C PRO A 24 -2.03 9.73 -11.47
N ARG A 25 -2.78 9.57 -10.38
CA ARG A 25 -2.42 10.16 -9.09
C ARG A 25 -1.44 9.19 -8.44
N GLU A 26 -0.23 9.66 -8.18
CA GLU A 26 0.79 8.90 -7.47
C GLU A 26 0.20 8.32 -6.18
N PRO A 27 0.51 7.06 -5.82
CA PRO A 27 -0.03 6.44 -4.62
C PRO A 27 0.40 7.21 -3.38
N GLN A 28 -0.50 7.25 -2.40
CA GLN A 28 -0.14 7.64 -1.04
C GLN A 28 0.29 6.36 -0.30
N HIS A 29 1.40 6.46 0.43
CA HIS A 29 1.94 5.36 1.21
C HIS A 29 2.04 5.77 2.68
N CYS A 30 1.57 4.92 3.56
CA CYS A 30 1.75 5.01 5.01
C CYS A 30 2.51 3.76 5.49
N LEU A 31 3.66 3.93 6.13
CA LEU A 31 4.51 2.86 6.66
C LEU A 31 4.68 3.05 8.16
N THR A 32 4.15 2.11 8.94
CA THR A 32 4.19 2.15 10.40
C THR A 32 5.12 1.07 10.93
N PHE A 33 6.07 1.45 11.80
CA PHE A 33 6.93 0.52 12.54
C PHE A 33 6.37 0.28 13.94
N ILE A 34 6.24 -0.97 14.32
CA ILE A 34 5.65 -1.42 15.59
C ILE A 34 6.61 -2.39 16.28
N CYS A 35 6.84 -2.21 17.57
CA CYS A 35 7.47 -3.20 18.45
C CYS A 35 6.39 -3.96 19.23
N GLU A 36 6.56 -5.27 19.46
CA GLU A 36 5.56 -6.04 20.21
C GLU A 36 5.48 -5.60 21.69
N PRO A 37 4.28 -5.63 22.32
CA PRO A 37 3.04 -6.17 21.77
C PRO A 37 2.40 -5.26 20.71
N PHE A 38 2.40 -3.93 20.83
CA PHE A 38 1.80 -3.02 19.82
C PHE A 38 2.29 -1.56 19.97
N THR A 39 3.56 -1.36 20.30
CA THR A 39 4.14 -0.01 20.47
C THR A 39 4.53 0.57 19.11
N GLU A 40 3.79 1.58 18.65
CA GLU A 40 4.17 2.36 17.47
C GLU A 40 5.47 3.13 17.75
N LEU A 41 6.48 2.91 16.91
CA LEU A 41 7.80 3.54 17.00
C LEU A 41 7.93 4.73 16.06
N MET A 42 7.38 4.60 14.85
CA MET A 42 7.50 5.58 13.78
C MET A 42 6.42 5.37 12.72
N VAL A 43 5.92 6.47 12.16
CA VAL A 43 5.06 6.47 10.98
C VAL A 43 5.70 7.34 9.91
N LEU A 44 5.83 6.79 8.71
CA LEU A 44 6.24 7.51 7.51
C LEU A 44 5.03 7.63 6.60
N ASN A 45 4.77 8.84 6.11
CA ASN A 45 3.74 9.09 5.12
C ASN A 45 4.35 9.84 3.94
N SER A 46 4.22 9.29 2.74
CA SER A 46 4.81 9.84 1.52
C SER A 46 3.90 9.61 0.32
N ILE A 47 4.08 10.44 -0.71
CA ILE A 47 3.48 10.26 -2.03
C ILE A 47 4.56 9.70 -2.96
N GLY A 48 4.19 8.80 -3.87
CA GLY A 48 5.12 8.23 -4.84
C GLY A 48 5.63 6.88 -4.38
N MET A 49 6.94 6.70 -4.19
CA MET A 49 7.52 5.42 -3.79
C MET A 49 7.93 5.43 -2.32
N MET A 50 7.68 4.33 -1.61
CA MET A 50 8.20 4.09 -0.27
C MET A 50 8.91 2.71 -0.25
N PRO A 51 10.20 2.64 0.10
CA PRO A 51 10.87 1.36 0.29
C PRO A 51 10.26 0.65 1.50
N VAL A 52 9.79 -0.57 1.28
CA VAL A 52 9.28 -1.44 2.33
C VAL A 52 10.39 -2.43 2.67
N PRO A 53 10.85 -2.50 3.93
CA PRO A 53 11.91 -3.42 4.31
C PRO A 53 11.42 -4.88 4.24
N ALA A 54 12.35 -5.81 4.05
CA ALA A 54 12.06 -7.23 3.99
C ALA A 54 12.06 -7.87 5.38
N VAL A 55 11.32 -8.97 5.54
CA VAL A 55 11.42 -9.81 6.76
C VAL A 55 12.84 -10.35 6.88
N GLY A 56 13.43 -10.21 8.07
CA GLY A 56 14.83 -10.55 8.38
C GLY A 56 15.84 -9.44 8.07
N GLU A 57 15.41 -8.32 7.49
CA GLU A 57 16.28 -7.17 7.27
C GLU A 57 16.57 -6.45 8.60
N ALA A 58 17.83 -6.08 8.82
CA ALA A 58 18.25 -5.20 9.91
C ALA A 58 18.18 -3.74 9.44
N ILE A 59 17.47 -2.91 10.18
CA ILE A 59 17.27 -1.49 9.86
C ILE A 59 17.60 -0.60 11.05
N GLY A 60 18.02 0.63 10.77
CA GLY A 60 18.22 1.63 11.81
C GLY A 60 16.92 2.38 12.14
N LEU A 61 16.43 2.26 13.37
CA LEU A 61 15.32 3.06 13.91
C LEU A 61 15.80 3.83 15.14
N HIS A 62 15.65 5.16 15.14
CA HIS A 62 16.04 6.04 16.26
C HIS A 62 17.47 5.81 16.80
N GLY A 63 18.40 5.46 15.91
CA GLY A 63 19.80 5.18 16.27
C GLY A 63 20.06 3.80 16.86
N SER A 64 19.06 2.91 16.90
CA SER A 64 19.20 1.49 17.25
C SER A 64 19.02 0.62 16.00
N GLU A 65 19.74 -0.49 15.93
CA GLU A 65 19.51 -1.52 14.91
C GLU A 65 18.40 -2.45 15.42
N VAL A 66 17.39 -2.69 14.57
CA VAL A 66 16.27 -3.59 14.86
C VAL A 66 16.07 -4.55 13.70
N VAL A 67 15.52 -5.73 13.97
CA VAL A 67 15.25 -6.74 12.94
C VAL A 67 13.78 -6.75 12.58
N VAL A 68 13.47 -6.73 11.29
CA VAL A 68 12.10 -6.83 10.81
C VAL A 68 11.60 -8.27 10.96
N THR A 69 10.59 -8.48 11.80
CA THR A 69 10.02 -9.80 12.08
C THR A 69 8.78 -10.09 11.23
N ARG A 70 8.03 -9.05 10.85
CA ARG A 70 6.80 -9.17 10.06
C ARG A 70 6.56 -7.93 9.22
N VAL A 71 6.00 -8.14 8.03
CA VAL A 71 5.51 -7.09 7.15
C VAL A 71 4.09 -7.44 6.73
N TRP A 72 3.17 -6.48 6.83
CA TRP A 72 1.79 -6.60 6.38
C TRP A 72 1.38 -5.36 5.61
N THR A 73 0.85 -5.54 4.40
CA THR A 73 0.41 -4.44 3.54
C THR A 73 -1.06 -4.57 3.20
N GLN A 74 -1.79 -3.46 3.30
CA GLN A 74 -3.16 -3.29 2.87
C GLN A 74 -3.24 -2.22 1.79
N TYR A 75 -4.06 -2.50 0.77
CA TYR A 75 -4.30 -1.60 -0.35
C TYR A 75 -5.72 -1.05 -0.27
N GLY A 76 -5.87 0.23 -0.58
CA GLY A 76 -7.15 0.94 -0.56
C GLY A 76 -7.16 2.12 -1.51
N ARG A 77 -8.09 3.03 -1.26
CA ARG A 77 -8.20 4.31 -1.97
C ARG A 77 -8.53 5.41 -0.99
N THR A 78 -7.96 6.59 -1.20
CA THR A 78 -8.35 7.80 -0.47
C THR A 78 -9.75 8.26 -0.90
N HIS A 79 -10.33 9.21 -0.16
CA HIS A 79 -11.61 9.84 -0.51
C HIS A 79 -11.61 10.46 -1.92
N GLU A 80 -10.45 10.90 -2.42
CA GLU A 80 -10.30 11.46 -3.75
C GLU A 80 -10.00 10.41 -4.84
N GLY A 81 -10.12 9.12 -4.51
CA GLY A 81 -9.90 8.00 -5.43
C GLY A 81 -8.43 7.66 -5.72
N ARG A 82 -7.47 8.33 -5.06
CA ARG A 82 -6.03 8.03 -5.17
C ARG A 82 -5.73 6.67 -4.55
N PRO A 83 -4.86 5.82 -5.13
CA PRO A 83 -4.41 4.60 -4.46
C PRO A 83 -3.78 4.93 -3.11
N ASP A 84 -4.14 4.18 -2.07
CA ASP A 84 -3.62 4.33 -0.72
C ASP A 84 -3.04 2.99 -0.24
N ILE A 85 -1.83 3.00 0.28
CA ILE A 85 -1.07 1.79 0.61
C ILE A 85 -0.60 1.91 2.06
N PHE A 86 -1.21 1.13 2.94
CA PHE A 86 -0.84 1.05 4.34
C PHE A 86 0.04 -0.17 4.57
N THR A 87 1.24 0.02 5.11
CA THR A 87 2.16 -1.07 5.46
C THR A 87 2.51 -0.98 6.93
N CYS A 88 2.35 -2.10 7.64
CA CYS A 88 2.77 -2.28 9.01
C CYS A 88 4.02 -3.18 9.04
N VAL A 89 5.05 -2.74 9.74
CA VAL A 89 6.31 -3.46 9.93
C VAL A 89 6.48 -3.72 11.41
N THR A 90 6.56 -4.98 11.81
CA THR A 90 6.90 -5.38 13.17
C THR A 90 8.40 -5.57 13.28
N VAL A 91 8.99 -5.05 14.36
CA VAL A 91 10.43 -5.11 14.63
C VAL A 91 10.73 -5.60 16.05
N GLU A 92 11.91 -6.20 16.23
CA GLU A 92 12.48 -6.63 17.51
C GLU A 92 13.90 -6.08 17.74
#